data_AF-A0AA36GAJ6-F1
#
_entry.id   AF-A0AA36GAJ6-F1
#
_cell.length_a   1.000
_cell.length_b   1.000
_cell.length_c   1.000
_cell.angle_alpha   90.00
_cell.angle_beta   90.00
_cell.angle_gamma   90.00
#
_symmetry.space_group_name_H-M   'P 1'
#
loop_
_entity.id
_entity.type
_entity.pdbx_description
1 polymer ?
#
loop_
_entity_poly.entity_id
_entity_poly.type
_entity_poly.pdbx_seq_one_letter_code
_entity_poly.pdbx_strand_id
1 'polypeptide(L)'
;MGDFASLFVFIIVFPLVLSSFLKYQPGACVDGVHNLLRIDSTEDVTLPIQLRDVQILFYDIYNKTSCHEGRPNLKMPGYVKFIAGEMHVFRHIENFDQIDVQPTISFMHLFLCRGGISPVPMFPNRFCNFKLSKYIPEHYTDILRNQGVHTIGEMMTKSNFTEVLELPPSVSFFGVTLLRMIRDRYHSEVRMAIEEKPILHIKIPSDGGYFYVGY
;
A
#
# COMPACT_ATOMS: atom_id res chain seq x y z
N MET A 1 60.95 12.65 21.60
CA MET A 1 60.11 12.72 22.82
C MET A 1 58.95 13.62 22.48
N GLY A 2 57.81 13.14 22.02
CA GLY A 2 57.16 11.88 22.36
C GLY A 2 55.87 12.23 23.09
N ASP A 3 54.75 12.09 22.39
CA ASP A 3 53.45 11.67 22.91
C ASP A 3 52.74 12.56 23.95
N PHE A 4 52.29 13.74 23.53
CA PHE A 4 51.14 14.39 24.18
C PHE A 4 50.05 14.88 23.20
N ALA A 5 50.38 15.09 21.93
CA ALA A 5 49.42 15.60 20.93
C ALA A 5 48.55 14.50 20.29
N SER A 6 48.95 13.22 20.35
CA SER A 6 48.21 12.13 19.69
C SER A 6 47.07 11.54 20.53
N LEU A 7 47.00 11.87 21.84
CA LEU A 7 45.99 11.35 22.75
C LEU A 7 44.73 12.25 22.83
N PHE A 8 44.87 13.55 22.56
CA PHE A 8 43.74 14.50 22.60
C PHE A 8 42.83 14.42 21.38
N VAL A 9 43.35 14.04 20.21
CA VAL A 9 42.54 13.87 18.99
C VAL A 9 41.65 12.62 19.09
N PHE A 10 42.11 11.57 19.79
CA PHE A 10 41.31 10.36 20.01
C PHE A 10 40.17 10.55 21.03
N ILE A 11 40.30 11.43 22.02
CA ILE A 11 39.28 11.61 23.07
C ILE A 11 38.09 12.46 22.59
N ILE A 12 38.30 13.39 21.64
CA ILE A 12 37.23 14.31 21.18
C ILE A 12 36.54 13.79 19.91
N VAL A 13 37.23 13.05 19.04
CA VAL A 13 36.64 12.55 17.79
C VAL A 13 35.86 11.24 17.99
N PHE A 14 36.26 10.40 18.94
CA PHE A 14 35.60 9.11 19.17
C PHE A 14 34.13 9.21 19.65
N PRO A 15 33.73 10.16 20.53
CA PRO A 15 32.32 10.31 20.90
C PRO A 15 31.48 11.04 19.83
N LEU A 16 32.10 11.79 18.91
CA LEU A 16 31.35 12.41 17.79
C LEU A 16 31.02 11.39 16.69
N VAL A 17 31.89 10.43 16.42
CA VAL A 17 31.58 9.33 15.48
C VAL A 17 30.63 8.30 16.09
N LEU A 18 30.58 8.16 17.43
CA LEU A 18 29.56 7.37 18.11
C LEU A 18 28.17 8.05 18.16
N SER A 19 28.08 9.35 17.92
CA SER A 19 26.79 10.06 17.87
C SER A 19 26.06 9.92 16.53
N SER A 20 26.75 9.43 15.49
CA SER A 20 26.20 9.26 14.14
C SER A 20 25.83 7.80 13.80
N PHE A 21 26.13 6.85 14.68
CA PHE A 21 25.67 5.46 14.55
C PHE A 21 24.85 5.08 15.79
N LEU A 22 23.58 4.73 15.54
CA LEU A 22 22.67 4.04 16.46
C LEU A 22 21.89 4.92 17.47
N LYS A 23 21.05 5.81 16.96
CA LYS A 23 19.64 5.77 17.39
C LYS A 23 18.88 4.72 16.57
N TYR A 24 19.30 3.47 16.66
CA TYR A 24 18.38 2.34 16.45
C TYR A 24 17.50 2.32 17.69
N GLN A 25 16.47 3.18 17.71
CA GLN A 25 15.35 2.96 18.60
C GLN A 25 14.54 1.84 17.97
N PRO A 26 14.47 0.63 18.56
CA PRO A 26 13.43 -0.31 18.19
C PRO A 26 12.08 0.38 18.46
N GLY A 27 11.47 0.94 17.41
CA GLY A 27 10.23 1.73 17.49
C GLY A 27 10.25 3.11 16.83
N ALA A 28 11.38 3.64 16.35
CA ALA A 28 11.35 4.93 15.63
C ALA A 28 10.86 4.73 14.19
N CYS A 29 9.66 5.24 13.90
CA CYS A 29 9.08 5.22 12.58
C CYS A 29 9.77 6.23 11.65
N VAL A 30 10.64 5.75 10.76
CA VAL A 30 11.29 6.62 9.75
C VAL A 30 10.44 6.70 8.49
N ASP A 31 10.13 7.94 8.08
CA ASP A 31 9.36 8.24 6.87
C ASP A 31 10.11 7.82 5.61
N GLY A 32 9.38 7.24 4.65
CA GLY A 32 9.95 6.68 3.43
C GLY A 32 10.65 5.33 3.60
N VAL A 33 10.78 4.83 4.83
CA VAL A 33 11.44 3.53 5.11
C VAL A 33 10.45 2.56 5.72
N HIS A 34 9.86 2.89 6.86
CA HIS A 34 9.03 1.96 7.62
C HIS A 34 7.54 2.10 7.34
N ASN A 35 7.10 3.25 6.83
CA ASN A 35 5.73 3.48 6.37
C ASN A 35 5.58 3.31 4.85
N LEU A 36 6.62 2.82 4.17
CA LEU A 36 6.64 2.60 2.72
C LEU A 36 6.18 1.18 2.39
N LEU A 37 5.16 1.08 1.56
CA LEU A 37 4.71 -0.16 0.94
C LEU A 37 5.02 -0.11 -0.54
N ARG A 38 5.66 -1.17 -1.01
CA ARG A 38 5.90 -1.42 -2.43
C ARG A 38 4.91 -2.44 -2.95
N ILE A 39 4.36 -2.13 -4.12
CA ILE A 39 3.42 -2.98 -4.84
C ILE A 39 3.93 -3.13 -6.25
N ASP A 40 4.01 -4.39 -6.67
CA ASP A 40 4.35 -4.79 -8.02
C ASP A 40 3.30 -5.78 -8.49
N SER A 41 3.02 -5.77 -9.79
CA SER A 41 2.27 -6.86 -10.39
C SER A 41 3.03 -8.15 -10.22
N THR A 42 2.28 -9.23 -9.99
CA THR A 42 2.84 -10.58 -10.00
C THR A 42 3.48 -10.83 -11.37
N GLU A 43 4.58 -11.60 -11.43
CA GLU A 43 5.42 -11.86 -12.63
C GLU A 43 4.71 -12.55 -13.81
N ASP A 44 3.38 -12.54 -13.85
CA ASP A 44 2.60 -13.05 -14.96
C ASP A 44 2.65 -12.05 -16.12
N VAL A 45 3.72 -12.15 -16.92
CA VAL A 45 4.07 -11.23 -18.02
C VAL A 45 2.98 -11.15 -19.10
N THR A 46 1.99 -12.04 -19.04
CA THR A 46 0.90 -12.17 -20.02
C THR A 46 -0.29 -11.24 -19.76
N LEU A 47 -0.37 -10.63 -18.58
CA LEU A 47 -1.51 -9.80 -18.21
C LEU A 47 -1.45 -8.42 -18.90
N PRO A 48 -2.60 -7.89 -19.38
CA PRO A 48 -2.66 -6.62 -20.12
C PRO A 48 -2.34 -5.39 -19.29
N ILE A 49 -2.48 -5.45 -17.96
CA ILE A 49 -2.05 -4.40 -17.03
C ILE A 49 -0.93 -4.93 -16.15
N GLN A 50 0.16 -4.17 -16.05
CA GLN A 50 1.21 -4.39 -15.06
C GLN A 50 1.47 -3.11 -14.26
N LEU A 51 1.61 -3.25 -12.94
CA LEU A 51 2.09 -2.23 -12.03
C LEU A 51 3.57 -2.50 -11.73
N ARG A 52 4.37 -1.45 -11.73
CA ARG A 52 5.79 -1.51 -11.40
C ARG A 52 6.16 -0.42 -10.40
N ASP A 53 6.89 -0.82 -9.36
CA ASP A 53 7.43 0.02 -8.30
C ASP A 53 6.42 1.04 -7.77
N VAL A 54 5.19 0.60 -7.52
CA VAL A 54 4.17 1.47 -6.91
C VAL A 54 4.51 1.64 -5.45
N GLN A 55 4.82 2.87 -5.06
CA GLN A 55 5.30 3.24 -3.74
C GLN A 55 4.24 4.06 -3.01
N ILE A 56 3.83 3.54 -1.86
CA ILE A 56 2.74 4.09 -1.05
C ILE A 56 3.23 4.36 0.36
N LEU A 57 3.02 5.58 0.86
CA LEU A 57 3.31 5.97 2.23
C LEU A 57 2.04 6.04 3.08
N PHE A 58 2.11 5.55 4.32
CA PHE A 58 1.01 5.59 5.27
C PHE A 58 1.22 6.62 6.38
N TYR A 59 0.15 7.37 6.67
CA TYR A 59 0.12 8.39 7.70
C TYR A 59 -1.16 8.27 8.55
N ASP A 60 -1.08 8.75 9.80
CA ASP A 60 -2.24 8.88 10.69
C ASP A 60 -3.03 10.18 10.42
N ILE A 61 -4.13 10.39 11.15
CA ILE A 61 -4.97 11.59 11.04
C ILE A 61 -4.25 12.92 11.31
N TYR A 62 -3.10 12.89 11.96
CA TYR A 62 -2.27 14.07 12.24
C TYR A 62 -1.15 14.23 11.21
N ASN A 63 -1.22 13.49 10.11
CA ASN A 63 -0.21 13.42 9.06
C ASN A 63 1.16 12.95 9.59
N LYS A 64 1.18 12.12 10.64
CA LYS A 64 2.39 11.51 11.18
C LYS A 64 2.63 10.15 10.55
N THR A 65 3.89 9.84 10.33
CA THR A 65 4.38 8.57 9.80
C THR A 65 3.79 7.38 10.56
N SER A 66 3.10 6.48 9.87
CA SER A 66 2.43 5.34 10.49
C SER A 66 3.13 4.02 10.17
N CYS A 67 3.74 3.42 11.19
CA CYS A 67 4.30 2.07 11.11
C CYS A 67 4.14 1.31 12.43
N HIS A 68 4.26 -0.01 12.36
CA HIS A 68 4.18 -0.93 13.48
C HIS A 68 5.25 -2.01 13.29
N GLU A 69 6.10 -2.23 14.30
CA GLU A 69 7.21 -3.20 14.21
C GLU A 69 8.12 -2.99 12.99
N GLY A 70 8.34 -1.73 12.61
CA GLY A 70 9.17 -1.37 11.45
C GLY A 70 8.51 -1.66 10.09
N ARG A 71 7.20 -1.93 10.05
CA ARG A 71 6.44 -2.17 8.83
C ARG A 71 5.29 -1.18 8.64
N PRO A 72 4.80 -0.98 7.40
CA PRO A 72 3.70 -0.08 7.12
C PRO A 72 2.47 -0.39 7.96
N ASN A 73 1.89 0.64 8.57
CA ASN A 73 0.68 0.52 9.38
C ASN A 73 -0.43 1.39 8.79
N LEU A 74 -1.44 0.74 8.23
CA LEU A 74 -2.66 1.36 7.74
C LEU A 74 -3.54 1.76 8.92
N LYS A 75 -3.64 3.06 9.18
CA LYS A 75 -4.54 3.63 10.19
C LYS A 75 -5.81 4.18 9.56
N MET A 76 -6.94 3.91 10.20
CA MET A 76 -8.22 4.47 9.78
C MET A 76 -8.91 5.12 10.98
N PRO A 77 -9.29 6.40 10.91
CA PRO A 77 -9.00 7.32 9.80
C PRO A 77 -7.49 7.59 9.66
N GLY A 78 -7.06 8.04 8.49
CA GLY A 78 -5.65 8.28 8.16
C GLY A 78 -5.46 8.71 6.72
N TYR A 79 -4.21 8.74 6.25
CA TYR A 79 -3.89 9.14 4.89
C TYR A 79 -2.96 8.13 4.21
N VAL A 80 -3.16 7.97 2.92
CA VAL A 80 -2.32 7.19 2.02
C VAL A 80 -1.77 8.13 0.96
N LYS A 81 -0.46 8.12 0.76
CA LYS A 81 0.21 8.99 -0.23
C LYS A 81 0.92 8.17 -1.29
N PHE A 82 0.61 8.40 -2.56
CA PHE A 82 1.25 7.73 -3.70
C PHE A 82 2.44 8.54 -4.19
N ILE A 83 3.68 8.06 -3.96
CA ILE A 83 4.88 8.85 -4.27
C ILE A 83 5.55 8.47 -5.61
N ALA A 84 5.40 7.22 -6.02
CA ALA A 84 5.97 6.72 -7.27
C ALA A 84 5.19 5.49 -7.75
N GLY A 85 5.41 5.14 -9.02
CA GLY A 85 4.80 3.97 -9.64
C GLY A 85 4.52 4.18 -11.11
N GLU A 86 4.55 3.09 -11.84
CA GLU A 86 4.20 3.03 -13.25
C GLU A 86 3.13 1.97 -13.47
N MET A 87 2.12 2.33 -14.25
CA MET A 87 1.15 1.39 -14.76
C MET A 87 1.36 1.23 -16.26
N HIS A 88 1.72 0.01 -16.66
CA HIS A 88 1.96 -0.39 -18.03
C HIS A 88 0.68 -1.05 -18.54
N VAL A 89 0.01 -0.40 -19.48
CA VAL A 89 -1.17 -0.92 -20.17
C VAL A 89 -0.72 -1.36 -21.55
N PHE A 90 -0.61 -2.68 -21.76
CA PHE A 90 -0.06 -3.25 -23.00
C PHE A 90 -1.09 -3.33 -24.13
N ARG A 91 -2.38 -3.30 -23.79
CA ARG A 91 -3.49 -3.37 -24.74
C ARG A 91 -4.60 -2.46 -24.29
N HIS A 92 -5.30 -1.87 -25.24
CA HIS A 92 -6.51 -1.11 -24.94
C HIS A 92 -7.53 -2.03 -24.24
N ILE A 93 -8.16 -1.50 -23.20
CA ILE A 93 -9.15 -2.24 -22.42
C ILE A 93 -10.54 -1.79 -22.83
N GLU A 94 -11.18 -2.61 -23.65
CA GLU A 94 -12.59 -2.49 -23.96
C GLU A 94 -13.41 -2.85 -22.71
N ASN A 95 -14.57 -2.20 -22.53
CA ASN A 95 -15.51 -2.47 -21.44
C ASN A 95 -14.92 -2.29 -20.02
N PHE A 96 -14.16 -1.21 -19.81
CA PHE A 96 -13.60 -0.86 -18.48
C PHE A 96 -14.65 -0.82 -17.37
N ASP A 97 -15.90 -0.48 -17.71
CA ASP A 97 -17.04 -0.44 -16.80
C ASP A 97 -17.42 -1.82 -16.23
N GLN A 98 -16.99 -2.89 -16.88
CA GLN A 98 -17.23 -4.29 -16.52
C GLN A 98 -16.07 -4.93 -15.77
N ILE A 99 -15.03 -4.17 -15.40
CA ILE A 99 -13.93 -4.71 -14.61
C ILE A 99 -14.44 -5.07 -13.21
N ASP A 100 -14.40 -6.36 -12.91
CA ASP A 100 -14.66 -6.91 -11.59
C ASP A 100 -13.37 -6.98 -10.79
N VAL A 101 -13.40 -6.38 -9.59
CA VAL A 101 -12.31 -6.44 -8.62
C VAL A 101 -12.63 -7.54 -7.61
N GLN A 102 -11.72 -8.50 -7.50
CA GLN A 102 -11.84 -9.69 -6.66
C GLN A 102 -10.66 -9.74 -5.68
N PRO A 103 -10.72 -8.98 -4.57
CA PRO A 103 -9.74 -9.10 -3.50
C PRO A 103 -9.80 -10.48 -2.81
N THR A 104 -8.63 -10.96 -2.43
CA THR A 104 -8.40 -11.97 -1.41
C THR A 104 -7.73 -11.26 -0.24
N ILE A 105 -8.36 -11.31 0.94
CA ILE A 105 -7.86 -10.63 2.15
C ILE A 105 -7.84 -11.65 3.26
N SER A 106 -6.69 -11.82 3.89
CA SER A 106 -6.53 -12.71 5.04
C SER A 106 -5.84 -12.01 6.21
N PHE A 107 -6.26 -12.40 7.42
CA PHE A 107 -5.69 -11.98 8.70
C PHE A 107 -5.74 -13.17 9.66
N MET A 108 -4.72 -13.38 10.48
CA MET A 108 -4.69 -14.44 11.52
C MET A 108 -5.17 -15.84 11.07
N HIS A 109 -4.93 -16.22 9.81
CA HIS A 109 -5.40 -17.48 9.17
C HIS A 109 -6.89 -17.52 8.78
N LEU A 110 -7.66 -16.46 9.05
CA LEU A 110 -9.01 -16.27 8.53
C LEU A 110 -8.98 -15.51 7.21
N PHE A 111 -9.84 -15.89 6.27
CA PHE A 111 -10.06 -15.15 5.03
C PHE A 111 -11.31 -14.28 5.19
N LEU A 112 -11.20 -12.98 4.97
CA LEU A 112 -12.35 -12.08 4.83
C LEU A 112 -12.93 -12.16 3.42
N CYS A 113 -12.04 -12.27 2.43
CA CYS A 113 -12.38 -12.51 1.04
C CYS A 113 -11.42 -13.54 0.46
N ARG A 114 -11.92 -14.40 -0.42
CA ARG A 114 -11.13 -15.37 -1.17
C ARG A 114 -11.63 -15.36 -2.62
N GLY A 115 -10.85 -14.76 -3.52
CA GLY A 115 -11.13 -14.71 -4.95
C GLY A 115 -12.51 -14.15 -5.27
N GLY A 116 -12.90 -13.02 -4.65
CA GLY A 116 -14.21 -12.43 -4.93
C GLY A 116 -15.31 -12.80 -3.93
N ILE A 117 -15.13 -13.85 -3.13
CA ILE A 117 -16.19 -14.43 -2.30
C ILE A 117 -15.84 -14.25 -0.83
N SER A 118 -16.81 -13.81 -0.03
CA SER A 118 -16.69 -13.81 1.43
C SER A 118 -16.98 -15.21 1.97
N PRO A 119 -16.01 -15.89 2.62
CA PRO A 119 -16.28 -17.13 3.33
C PRO A 119 -16.92 -16.86 4.70
N VAL A 120 -17.03 -15.59 5.14
CA VAL A 120 -17.60 -15.20 6.42
C VAL A 120 -19.05 -14.75 6.21
N PRO A 121 -20.05 -15.43 6.77
CA PRO A 121 -21.47 -15.10 6.55
C PRO A 121 -21.85 -13.68 6.94
N MET A 122 -21.16 -13.10 7.94
CA MET A 122 -21.42 -11.74 8.42
C MET A 122 -20.80 -10.64 7.53
N PHE A 123 -19.92 -11.01 6.59
CA PHE A 123 -19.25 -10.06 5.70
C PHE A 123 -19.85 -10.15 4.30
N PRO A 124 -20.60 -9.13 3.82
CA PRO A 124 -21.30 -9.20 2.54
C PRO A 124 -20.38 -9.37 1.32
N ASN A 125 -20.74 -10.27 0.39
CA ASN A 125 -19.99 -10.50 -0.85
C ASN A 125 -19.75 -9.25 -1.70
N ARG A 126 -20.61 -8.23 -1.60
CA ARG A 126 -20.42 -6.93 -2.30
C ARG A 126 -19.13 -6.19 -1.92
N PHE A 127 -18.49 -6.56 -0.81
CA PHE A 127 -17.18 -6.03 -0.40
C PHE A 127 -16.02 -6.89 -0.90
N CYS A 128 -16.30 -8.14 -1.27
CA CYS A 128 -15.32 -9.06 -1.84
C CYS A 128 -15.36 -9.11 -3.36
N ASN A 129 -16.47 -8.74 -4.01
CA ASN A 129 -16.57 -8.58 -5.45
C ASN A 129 -17.32 -7.28 -5.72
N PHE A 130 -16.67 -6.38 -6.47
CA PHE A 130 -17.25 -5.12 -6.87
C PHE A 130 -16.70 -4.63 -8.21
N LYS A 131 -17.51 -3.85 -8.93
CA LYS A 131 -17.09 -3.21 -10.17
C LYS A 131 -16.18 -2.02 -9.90
N LEU A 132 -15.06 -1.95 -10.62
CA LEU A 132 -14.06 -0.88 -10.51
C LEU A 132 -14.66 0.50 -10.81
N SER A 133 -15.56 0.56 -11.81
CA SER A 133 -16.29 1.76 -12.23
C SER A 133 -17.13 2.42 -11.15
N LYS A 134 -17.49 1.69 -10.09
CA LYS A 134 -18.23 2.26 -8.96
C LYS A 134 -17.35 3.13 -8.05
N TYR A 135 -16.04 2.89 -8.05
CA TYR A 135 -15.10 3.53 -7.12
C TYR A 135 -14.11 4.46 -7.83
N ILE A 136 -13.86 4.25 -9.11
CA ILE A 136 -13.02 5.14 -9.92
C ILE A 136 -13.93 6.07 -10.73
N PRO A 137 -13.89 7.39 -10.47
CA PRO A 137 -14.58 8.38 -11.28
C PRO A 137 -14.24 8.29 -12.77
N GLU A 138 -15.23 8.58 -13.63
CA GLU A 138 -15.11 8.45 -15.09
C GLU A 138 -13.89 9.18 -15.67
N HIS A 139 -13.51 10.34 -15.12
CA HIS A 139 -12.38 11.13 -15.61
C HIS A 139 -11.01 10.46 -15.44
N TYR A 140 -10.90 9.47 -14.55
CA TYR A 140 -9.69 8.66 -14.42
C TYR A 140 -9.68 7.47 -15.39
N THR A 141 -10.86 7.02 -15.84
CA THR A 141 -11.00 5.80 -16.63
C THR A 141 -10.38 5.93 -18.03
N ASP A 142 -10.36 7.12 -18.61
CA ASP A 142 -9.79 7.35 -19.94
C ASP A 142 -8.27 7.15 -19.96
N ILE A 143 -7.59 7.45 -18.85
CA ILE A 143 -6.15 7.18 -18.72
C ILE A 143 -5.92 5.68 -18.62
N LEU A 144 -6.73 5.00 -17.79
CA LEU A 144 -6.58 3.56 -17.54
C LEU A 144 -6.97 2.68 -18.74
N ARG A 145 -7.83 3.18 -19.64
CA ARG A 145 -8.25 2.50 -20.88
C ARG A 145 -7.17 2.51 -21.96
N ASN A 146 -6.42 3.59 -22.05
CA ASN A 146 -5.51 3.81 -23.18
C ASN A 146 -4.19 3.04 -22.99
N GLN A 147 -3.76 2.38 -24.06
CA GLN A 147 -2.47 1.70 -24.10
C GLN A 147 -1.34 2.71 -23.88
N GLY A 148 -0.40 2.37 -23.01
CA GLY A 148 0.72 3.24 -22.67
C GLY A 148 1.31 2.96 -21.29
N VAL A 149 2.41 3.64 -21.01
CA VAL A 149 2.98 3.70 -19.66
C VAL A 149 2.46 4.98 -19.01
N HIS A 150 1.74 4.82 -17.90
CA HIS A 150 1.17 5.91 -17.14
C HIS A 150 1.89 5.98 -15.80
N THR A 151 2.66 7.03 -15.58
CA THR A 151 3.32 7.27 -14.30
C THR A 151 2.37 7.99 -13.35
N ILE A 152 2.54 7.79 -12.04
CA ILE A 152 1.74 8.51 -11.03
C ILE A 152 1.86 10.04 -11.23
N GLY A 153 3.04 10.55 -11.57
CA GLY A 153 3.24 11.97 -11.89
C GLY A 153 2.43 12.47 -13.09
N GLU A 154 2.36 11.67 -14.16
CA GLU A 154 1.52 12.00 -15.31
C GLU A 154 0.03 11.93 -14.99
N MET A 155 -0.41 10.95 -14.20
CA MET A 155 -1.80 10.83 -13.76
C MET A 155 -2.22 12.04 -12.91
N MET A 156 -1.38 12.47 -11.97
CA MET A 156 -1.60 13.67 -11.17
C MET A 156 -1.81 14.91 -12.03
N THR A 157 -0.96 15.09 -13.05
CA THR A 157 -1.00 16.28 -13.91
C THR A 157 -2.20 16.27 -14.86
N LYS A 158 -2.56 15.10 -15.42
CA LYS A 158 -3.60 15.00 -16.46
C LYS A 158 -5.02 14.86 -15.92
N SER A 159 -5.20 14.33 -14.70
CA SER A 159 -6.52 13.94 -14.19
C SER A 159 -6.95 14.57 -12.87
N ASN A 160 -6.22 15.59 -12.39
CA ASN A 160 -6.42 16.15 -11.04
C ASN A 160 -6.41 15.05 -9.95
N PHE A 161 -5.63 14.00 -10.16
CA PHE A 161 -5.50 12.92 -9.19
C PHE A 161 -4.80 13.46 -7.94
N THR A 162 -5.46 13.39 -6.79
CA THR A 162 -4.85 13.78 -5.51
C THR A 162 -3.84 12.71 -5.11
N GLU A 163 -2.59 13.14 -4.88
CA GLU A 163 -1.51 12.26 -4.38
C GLU A 163 -1.87 11.60 -3.03
N VAL A 164 -2.71 12.29 -2.25
CA VAL A 164 -3.15 11.90 -0.92
C VAL A 164 -4.60 11.43 -0.97
N LEU A 165 -4.82 10.18 -0.58
CA LEU A 165 -6.13 9.58 -0.37
C LEU A 165 -6.45 9.57 1.12
N GLU A 166 -7.57 10.19 1.48
CA GLU A 166 -8.09 10.14 2.85
C GLU A 166 -8.78 8.80 3.11
N LEU A 167 -8.39 8.14 4.18
CA LEU A 167 -9.02 6.90 4.62
C LEU A 167 -10.22 7.24 5.51
N PRO A 168 -11.40 6.67 5.22
CA PRO A 168 -12.59 6.94 6.03
C PRO A 168 -12.38 6.47 7.48
N PRO A 169 -13.12 7.06 8.43
CA PRO A 169 -13.16 6.53 9.78
C PRO A 169 -13.68 5.09 9.74
N SER A 170 -13.10 4.24 10.56
CA SER A 170 -13.49 2.84 10.61
C SER A 170 -14.96 2.69 10.98
N VAL A 171 -15.66 1.76 10.32
CA VAL A 171 -17.04 1.45 10.66
C VAL A 171 -17.10 0.79 12.05
N SER A 172 -17.87 1.38 12.96
CA SER A 172 -18.23 0.75 14.23
C SER A 172 -19.38 -0.21 14.00
N PHE A 173 -19.23 -1.45 14.43
CA PHE A 173 -20.28 -2.47 14.33
C PHE A 173 -20.54 -2.99 15.74
N PHE A 174 -21.77 -2.85 16.25
CA PHE A 174 -22.14 -3.20 17.63
C PHE A 174 -21.34 -2.46 18.72
N GLY A 175 -21.03 -1.17 18.55
CA GLY A 175 -20.36 -0.37 19.59
C GLY A 175 -18.89 -0.73 19.85
N VAL A 176 -18.36 -1.72 19.12
CA VAL A 176 -16.94 -2.02 19.00
C VAL A 176 -16.48 -1.61 17.60
N THR A 177 -15.33 -0.97 17.54
CA THR A 177 -14.71 -0.63 16.27
C THR A 177 -14.32 -1.93 15.56
N LEU A 178 -14.82 -2.20 14.34
CA LEU A 178 -14.52 -3.46 13.63
C LEU A 178 -12.99 -3.68 13.53
N LEU A 179 -12.25 -2.59 13.31
CA LEU A 179 -10.78 -2.56 13.29
C LEU A 179 -10.10 -2.97 14.60
N ARG A 180 -10.75 -2.78 15.75
CA ARG A 180 -10.20 -3.27 17.02
C ARG A 180 -10.24 -4.79 17.10
N MET A 181 -11.21 -5.43 16.43
CA MET A 181 -11.32 -6.89 16.34
C MET A 181 -10.45 -7.49 15.24
N ILE A 182 -10.10 -6.70 14.22
CA ILE A 182 -9.31 -7.17 13.08
C ILE A 182 -7.90 -6.56 13.05
N ARG A 183 -7.44 -5.96 14.16
CA ARG A 183 -6.07 -5.43 14.29
C ARG A 183 -5.07 -6.57 14.21
N ASP A 184 -4.41 -6.72 13.07
CA ASP A 184 -3.39 -7.76 12.87
C ASP A 184 -2.54 -7.47 11.62
N ARG A 185 -1.72 -8.45 11.26
CA ARG A 185 -0.93 -8.58 10.05
C ARG A 185 -1.83 -9.07 8.91
N TYR A 186 -1.87 -8.28 7.85
CA TYR A 186 -2.69 -8.55 6.67
C TYR A 186 -1.84 -8.98 5.49
N HIS A 187 -2.42 -9.91 4.73
CA HIS A 187 -1.99 -10.24 3.39
C HIS A 187 -3.17 -9.97 2.46
N SER A 188 -2.92 -9.25 1.38
CA SER A 188 -3.95 -8.98 0.38
C SER A 188 -3.43 -9.35 -1.01
N GLU A 189 -4.28 -9.99 -1.78
CA GLU A 189 -4.08 -10.23 -3.20
C GLU A 189 -5.28 -9.62 -3.92
N VAL A 190 -5.05 -8.85 -4.98
CA VAL A 190 -6.14 -8.25 -5.75
C VAL A 190 -6.04 -8.74 -7.18
N ARG A 191 -7.14 -9.31 -7.65
CA ARG A 191 -7.31 -9.73 -9.04
C ARG A 191 -8.38 -8.87 -9.67
N MET A 192 -8.09 -8.34 -10.85
CA MET A 192 -9.09 -7.67 -11.68
C MET A 192 -9.35 -8.53 -12.90
N ALA A 193 -10.61 -8.70 -13.27
CA ALA A 193 -11.01 -9.50 -14.42
C ALA A 193 -12.14 -8.81 -15.20
N ILE A 194 -12.17 -9.06 -16.50
CA ILE A 194 -13.29 -8.70 -17.38
C ILE A 194 -13.84 -10.01 -17.92
N GLU A 195 -15.13 -10.29 -17.71
CA GLU A 195 -15.76 -11.55 -18.14
C GLU A 195 -14.92 -12.78 -17.72
N GLU A 196 -14.48 -12.80 -16.45
CA GLU A 196 -13.63 -13.85 -15.86
C GLU A 196 -12.20 -13.97 -16.42
N LYS A 197 -11.82 -13.16 -17.43
CA LYS A 197 -10.45 -13.11 -17.94
C LYS A 197 -9.61 -12.16 -17.07
N PRO A 198 -8.53 -12.64 -16.43
CA PRO A 198 -7.70 -11.79 -15.58
C PRO A 198 -6.99 -10.73 -16.41
N ILE A 199 -7.06 -9.47 -15.94
CA ILE A 199 -6.39 -8.33 -16.56
C ILE A 199 -5.26 -7.76 -15.70
N LEU A 200 -5.35 -7.94 -14.38
CA LEU A 200 -4.36 -7.51 -13.41
C LEU A 200 -4.35 -8.49 -12.22
N HIS A 201 -3.16 -8.77 -11.71
CA HIS A 201 -3.00 -9.55 -10.49
C HIS A 201 -1.83 -9.01 -9.67
N ILE A 202 -2.14 -8.52 -8.48
CA ILE A 202 -1.16 -7.91 -7.57
C ILE A 202 -1.22 -8.58 -6.20
N LYS A 203 -0.05 -8.70 -5.57
CA LYS A 203 0.09 -9.12 -4.18
C LYS A 203 0.58 -7.95 -3.35
N ILE A 204 0.00 -7.79 -2.17
CA ILE A 204 0.21 -6.67 -1.29
C ILE A 204 0.54 -7.23 0.11
N PRO A 205 1.79 -7.03 0.58
CA PRO A 205 2.94 -6.41 -0.10
C PRO A 205 3.56 -7.29 -1.20
N SER A 206 4.35 -6.69 -2.12
CA SER A 206 4.98 -7.44 -3.22
C SER A 206 6.06 -8.42 -2.77
N ASP A 207 6.69 -8.19 -1.61
CA ASP A 207 7.70 -9.07 -1.01
C ASP A 207 7.13 -10.34 -0.36
N GLY A 208 5.81 -10.54 -0.42
CA GLY A 208 5.12 -11.64 0.25
C GLY A 208 5.07 -11.53 1.77
N GLY A 209 5.47 -10.38 2.32
CA GLY A 209 5.35 -10.05 3.73
C GLY A 209 3.93 -9.65 4.12
N TYR A 210 3.81 -8.81 5.15
CA TYR A 210 2.52 -8.31 5.63
C TYR A 210 2.59 -6.80 5.85
N PHE A 211 1.42 -6.17 5.79
CA PHE A 211 1.22 -4.82 6.33
C PHE A 211 0.33 -4.91 7.57
N TYR A 212 0.48 -3.96 8.48
CA TYR A 212 -0.31 -3.92 9.70
C TYR A 212 -1.54 -3.05 9.47
N VAL A 213 -2.68 -3.42 10.04
CA VAL A 213 -3.84 -2.53 10.13
C VAL A 213 -4.13 -2.28 11.60
N GLY A 214 -4.14 -1.02 12.01
CA GLY A 214 -4.27 -0.64 13.42
C GLY A 214 -4.82 0.77 13.61
N TYR A 215 -5.04 1.14 14.89
CA TYR A 215 -5.43 2.49 15.29
C TYR A 215 -4.23 3.26 15.84
#